data_AF-B9GC84-F1
#
_entry.id   AF-B9GC84-F1
#
_cell.length_a   1.000
_cell.length_b   1.000
_cell.length_c   1.000
_cell.angle_alpha   90.00
_cell.angle_beta   90.00
_cell.angle_gamma   90.00
#
_symmetry.space_group_name_H-M   'P 1'
#
loop_
_entity.id
_entity.type
_entity.pdbx_description
1 polymer ?
#
loop_
_entity_poly.entity_id
_entity_poly.type
_entity_poly.pdbx_seq_one_letter_code
_entity_poly.pdbx_strand_id
1 'polypeptide(L)'
;MMNSSVLFLPSSSLFLTKQLVPATKGRASAAAAVRCSSGPNLSEAHEEEDGVASLMGRRHAMASAAAACGVSVFGFAGESMAVKQGLLAGRIPGLSDPDEKGWRTYRRPDDKSGGHGVGWSPIIPYSFKVRDGWEEVPVSIADLGGTEIDLRFANSKQGRLFVVVAPVRRFAELDDATIEKIGTPEKVIDAFGPEVIGENVEGKVLSMATAEYSGRTYYQFELEPPHIFITATAAGNRLYLFNVTANGLQWKRNYNDLKQIAESFRVV
;
A
#
# COMPACT_ATOMS: atom_id res chain seq x y z
N MET A 1 -65.37 -19.23 -14.53
CA MET A 1 -65.57 -20.07 -15.75
C MET A 1 -64.28 -20.06 -16.54
N MET A 2 -63.94 -21.14 -17.27
CA MET A 2 -62.76 -21.27 -18.17
C MET A 2 -61.41 -20.97 -17.46
N ASN A 3 -60.64 -21.93 -16.93
CA ASN A 3 -60.41 -23.35 -17.25
C ASN A 3 -59.70 -23.62 -18.59
N SER A 4 -58.37 -23.87 -18.52
CA SER A 4 -57.60 -24.72 -19.43
C SER A 4 -56.23 -25.03 -18.82
N SER A 5 -55.94 -26.31 -18.58
CA SER A 5 -54.62 -26.82 -18.16
C SER A 5 -54.04 -27.65 -19.29
N VAL A 6 -52.72 -27.56 -19.53
CA VAL A 6 -51.99 -28.52 -20.39
C VAL A 6 -50.74 -28.99 -19.66
N LEU A 7 -50.54 -30.31 -19.64
CA LEU A 7 -49.41 -31.00 -19.04
C LEU A 7 -48.45 -31.45 -20.14
N PHE A 8 -47.15 -31.48 -19.85
CA PHE A 8 -46.24 -32.47 -20.43
C PHE A 8 -45.22 -32.93 -19.38
N LEU A 9 -44.96 -34.24 -19.36
CA LEU A 9 -44.08 -34.95 -18.42
C LEU A 9 -42.86 -35.55 -19.16
N PRO A 10 -41.77 -35.89 -18.45
CA PRO A 10 -40.48 -36.19 -19.07
C PRO A 10 -40.33 -37.65 -19.50
N SER A 11 -39.24 -37.93 -20.25
CA SER A 11 -38.77 -39.29 -20.50
C SER A 11 -37.33 -39.49 -20.00
N SER A 12 -37.21 -40.23 -18.90
CA SER A 12 -36.45 -41.50 -18.80
C SER A 12 -35.77 -42.01 -20.09
N SER A 13 -34.64 -42.72 -20.06
CA SER A 13 -33.70 -43.14 -18.99
C SER A 13 -32.51 -43.83 -19.65
N LEU A 14 -31.38 -44.02 -18.94
CA LEU A 14 -30.69 -45.33 -18.86
C LEU A 14 -29.52 -45.29 -17.84
N PHE A 15 -29.31 -46.41 -17.15
CA PHE A 15 -28.18 -46.65 -16.24
C PHE A 15 -27.14 -47.54 -16.90
N LEU A 16 -25.86 -47.38 -16.54
CA LEU A 16 -24.87 -48.47 -16.62
C LEU A 16 -23.93 -48.41 -15.40
N THR A 17 -23.44 -49.57 -14.96
CA THR A 17 -22.93 -49.76 -13.59
C THR A 17 -21.48 -50.21 -13.51
N LYS A 18 -20.76 -49.69 -12.49
CA LYS A 18 -19.62 -50.29 -11.77
C LYS A 18 -18.40 -50.80 -12.58
N GLN A 19 -17.23 -50.28 -12.21
CA GLN A 19 -16.15 -51.13 -11.67
C GLN A 19 -15.31 -50.38 -10.62
N LEU A 20 -14.47 -51.09 -9.86
CA LEU A 20 -13.81 -50.60 -8.62
C LEU A 20 -12.54 -51.44 -8.34
N VAL A 21 -11.56 -50.87 -7.60
CA VAL A 21 -10.37 -51.56 -7.01
C VAL A 21 -9.27 -51.96 -8.03
N PRO A 22 -7.95 -52.02 -7.69
CA PRO A 22 -7.23 -51.67 -6.44
C PRO A 22 -6.21 -50.51 -6.57
N ALA A 23 -5.63 -50.13 -5.43
CA ALA A 23 -4.40 -49.33 -5.35
C ALA A 23 -3.13 -50.22 -5.28
N THR A 24 -1.97 -49.68 -5.67
CA THR A 24 -0.64 -50.27 -5.43
C THR A 24 0.28 -49.28 -4.68
N LYS A 25 1.37 -49.79 -4.09
CA LYS A 25 2.10 -49.13 -3.01
C LYS A 25 3.60 -48.99 -3.34
N GLY A 26 4.02 -47.79 -3.74
CA GLY A 26 5.43 -47.44 -4.00
C GLY A 26 6.15 -46.93 -2.74
N ARG A 27 7.47 -47.11 -2.65
CA ARG A 27 8.28 -46.83 -1.45
C ARG A 27 9.25 -45.67 -1.67
N ALA A 28 9.61 -44.97 -0.59
CA ALA A 28 10.48 -43.79 -0.61
C ALA A 28 11.97 -44.12 -0.87
N SER A 29 12.69 -43.09 -1.32
CA SER A 29 14.14 -42.88 -1.13
C SER A 29 14.38 -41.43 -0.70
N ALA A 30 15.48 -41.16 0.01
CA ALA A 30 15.61 -39.96 0.85
C ALA A 30 16.77 -39.02 0.48
N ALA A 31 16.61 -37.78 0.95
CA ALA A 31 17.59 -36.74 1.28
C ALA A 31 19.06 -36.83 0.79
N ALA A 32 19.54 -35.73 0.20
CA ALA A 32 20.95 -35.38 0.14
C ALA A 32 21.15 -33.87 0.44
N ALA A 33 20.93 -33.47 1.70
CA ALA A 33 21.22 -32.11 2.15
C ALA A 33 22.71 -32.01 2.57
N VAL A 34 23.56 -31.49 1.68
CA VAL A 34 25.00 -31.32 1.97
C VAL A 34 25.21 -30.10 2.87
N ARG A 35 25.69 -30.35 4.09
CA ARG A 35 26.13 -29.31 5.03
C ARG A 35 27.48 -29.72 5.63
N CYS A 36 28.56 -29.12 5.12
CA CYS A 36 29.92 -29.36 5.60
C CYS A 36 30.39 -28.28 6.60
N SER A 37 31.49 -28.57 7.29
CA SER A 37 31.79 -28.03 8.63
C SER A 37 33.01 -27.08 8.70
N SER A 38 33.29 -26.63 9.92
CA SER A 38 34.19 -25.55 10.33
C SER A 38 35.63 -25.97 10.70
N GLY A 39 36.56 -24.99 10.65
CA GLY A 39 37.83 -24.98 11.41
C GLY A 39 39.07 -25.52 10.68
N PRO A 40 40.30 -25.32 11.23
CA PRO A 40 40.68 -24.73 12.53
C PRO A 40 41.09 -23.22 12.37
N ASN A 41 42.05 -22.53 13.05
CA ASN A 41 43.14 -22.90 13.98
C ASN A 41 43.66 -21.74 14.88
N LEU A 42 44.69 -22.08 15.69
CA LEU A 42 45.59 -21.33 16.59
C LEU A 42 46.41 -20.19 15.90
N SER A 43 47.21 -19.31 16.56
CA SER A 43 47.82 -19.18 17.92
C SER A 43 48.04 -17.67 18.24
N GLU A 44 47.97 -17.08 19.44
CA GLU A 44 48.51 -17.36 20.81
C GLU A 44 49.88 -16.68 21.13
N ALA A 45 49.84 -15.65 21.99
CA ALA A 45 50.89 -14.95 22.79
C ALA A 45 50.19 -13.70 23.43
N HIS A 46 50.21 -13.36 24.74
CA HIS A 46 51.23 -13.30 25.80
C HIS A 46 52.34 -12.26 25.48
N GLU A 47 52.76 -11.35 26.38
CA GLU A 47 52.82 -11.37 27.86
C GLU A 47 52.28 -10.09 28.56
N GLU A 48 52.23 -10.15 29.90
CA GLU A 48 52.02 -9.02 30.85
C GLU A 48 53.36 -8.24 31.03
N GLU A 49 53.59 -7.22 31.88
CA GLU A 49 53.17 -6.98 33.28
C GLU A 49 53.40 -5.50 33.71
N ASP A 50 52.64 -5.07 34.73
CA ASP A 50 52.85 -4.02 35.75
C ASP A 50 53.41 -2.60 35.51
N GLY A 51 52.86 -1.66 36.30
CA GLY A 51 53.24 -0.25 36.33
C GLY A 51 52.43 0.62 37.31
N VAL A 52 52.20 0.16 38.55
CA VAL A 52 51.28 0.81 39.49
C VAL A 52 51.91 1.99 40.25
N ALA A 53 51.46 3.23 40.01
CA ALA A 53 51.83 4.40 40.83
C ALA A 53 50.71 5.45 40.93
N SER A 54 50.39 5.83 42.17
CA SER A 54 49.33 6.80 42.54
C SER A 54 49.85 8.24 42.61
N LEU A 55 49.04 9.24 42.20
CA LEU A 55 48.52 10.26 43.13
C LEU A 55 47.43 11.17 42.52
N MET A 56 46.54 11.70 43.38
CA MET A 56 45.53 12.70 43.04
C MET A 56 45.92 14.13 43.46
N GLY A 57 45.93 15.06 42.50
CA GLY A 57 45.01 16.22 42.54
C GLY A 57 45.52 17.66 42.80
N ARG A 58 44.54 18.58 42.68
CA ARG A 58 44.38 19.94 43.26
C ARG A 58 44.78 21.21 42.47
N ARG A 59 43.71 21.94 42.05
CA ARG A 59 43.61 23.40 41.74
C ARG A 59 44.24 23.80 40.39
N HIS A 60 43.91 24.91 39.72
CA HIS A 60 43.17 26.16 39.99
C HIS A 60 42.25 26.52 38.79
N ALA A 61 41.22 27.39 38.82
CA ALA A 61 40.52 28.12 39.90
C ALA A 61 39.02 28.39 39.52
N MET A 62 38.58 29.65 39.33
CA MET A 62 37.20 30.09 39.05
C MET A 62 37.14 31.43 38.27
N ALA A 63 36.02 31.67 37.55
CA ALA A 63 35.43 32.99 37.20
C ALA A 63 36.28 33.95 36.29
N SER A 64 35.73 34.96 35.61
CA SER A 64 34.45 35.69 35.76
C SER A 64 33.84 36.13 34.40
N ALA A 65 32.61 36.64 34.42
CA ALA A 65 31.91 37.21 33.26
C ALA A 65 31.78 38.75 33.33
N ALA A 66 31.58 39.40 32.18
CA ALA A 66 31.01 40.75 32.04
C ALA A 66 30.44 40.93 30.62
N ALA A 67 29.50 41.87 30.42
CA ALA A 67 28.80 42.10 29.15
C ALA A 67 28.84 43.57 28.71
N ALA A 68 28.52 43.82 27.43
CA ALA A 68 28.29 45.15 26.86
C ALA A 68 27.13 45.09 25.83
N CYS A 69 26.47 46.22 25.55
CA CYS A 69 25.20 46.26 24.80
C CYS A 69 25.14 47.36 23.72
N GLY A 70 24.35 47.12 22.67
CA GLY A 70 23.97 48.10 21.64
C GLY A 70 24.89 48.16 20.41
N VAL A 71 24.46 48.65 19.23
CA VAL A 71 23.17 49.26 18.84
C VAL A 71 22.78 48.85 17.39
N SER A 72 21.46 48.80 17.17
CA SER A 72 20.64 48.62 15.95
C SER A 72 21.23 48.82 14.54
N VAL A 73 20.77 47.96 13.61
CA VAL A 73 20.41 48.30 12.22
C VAL A 73 19.05 47.66 11.88
N PHE A 74 18.26 48.28 11.01
CA PHE A 74 16.92 47.80 10.60
C PHE A 74 16.98 46.48 9.81
N GLY A 75 16.03 45.57 10.07
CA GLY A 75 15.77 44.37 9.28
C GLY A 75 14.29 44.27 8.88
N PHE A 76 14.01 43.68 7.73
CA PHE A 76 12.65 43.61 7.17
C PHE A 76 11.68 42.84 8.06
N ALA A 77 10.49 43.42 8.29
CA ALA A 77 9.30 42.67 8.67
C ALA A 77 8.74 41.93 7.44
N GLY A 78 9.45 40.91 6.98
CA GLY A 78 8.92 39.94 6.02
C GLY A 78 7.75 39.17 6.65
N GLU A 79 6.78 38.77 5.84
CA GLU A 79 5.61 38.02 6.32
C GLU A 79 6.05 36.75 7.05
N SER A 80 5.47 36.53 8.24
CA SER A 80 5.64 35.29 8.99
C SER A 80 4.87 34.17 8.28
N MET A 81 5.49 33.62 7.23
CA MET A 81 5.08 32.37 6.62
C MET A 81 5.09 31.30 7.71
N ALA A 82 3.90 30.96 8.22
CA ALA A 82 3.75 30.00 9.30
C ALA A 82 4.46 28.69 8.93
N VAL A 83 5.48 28.34 9.74
CA VAL A 83 6.34 27.18 9.48
C VAL A 83 5.45 25.95 9.28
N LYS A 84 5.55 25.32 8.09
CA LYS A 84 4.82 24.07 7.74
C LYS A 84 4.86 23.14 8.95
N GLN A 85 3.69 22.81 9.50
CA GLN A 85 3.57 22.18 10.82
C GLN A 85 4.48 20.94 10.90
N GLY A 86 5.53 21.06 11.71
CA GLY A 86 6.71 20.21 11.60
C GLY A 86 6.46 18.74 11.93
N LEU A 87 7.48 17.92 11.65
CA LEU A 87 7.53 16.48 11.91
C LEU A 87 7.49 16.15 13.42
N LEU A 88 6.34 16.36 14.05
CA LEU A 88 6.06 15.86 15.39
C LEU A 88 6.15 14.34 15.38
N ALA A 89 6.97 13.77 16.28
CA ALA A 89 7.18 12.33 16.35
C ALA A 89 5.84 11.60 16.50
N GLY A 90 5.57 10.63 15.61
CA GLY A 90 4.31 9.90 15.53
C GLY A 90 3.24 10.49 14.59
N ARG A 91 3.45 11.67 13.99
CA ARG A 91 2.57 12.17 12.91
C ARG A 91 3.06 11.74 11.53
N ILE A 92 2.22 10.98 10.82
CA ILE A 92 2.42 10.61 9.42
C ILE A 92 2.21 11.86 8.54
N PRO A 93 3.19 12.28 7.71
CA PRO A 93 3.05 13.45 6.85
C PRO A 93 1.85 13.35 5.91
N GLY A 94 1.02 14.39 5.88
CA GLY A 94 -0.20 14.44 5.06
C GLY A 94 -1.44 13.76 5.66
N LEU A 95 -1.33 13.03 6.78
CA LEU A 95 -2.46 12.43 7.48
C LEU A 95 -3.00 13.36 8.58
N SER A 96 -4.30 13.70 8.51
CA SER A 96 -4.95 14.55 9.51
C SER A 96 -5.06 13.89 10.89
N ASP A 97 -5.35 14.70 11.91
CA ASP A 97 -6.01 14.24 13.13
C ASP A 97 -7.43 13.69 12.81
N PRO A 98 -8.01 12.81 13.64
CA PRO A 98 -9.33 12.23 13.39
C PRO A 98 -10.48 13.23 13.57
N ASP A 99 -11.51 13.11 12.73
CA ASP A 99 -12.80 13.80 12.89
C ASP A 99 -13.67 13.17 13.99
N GLU A 100 -14.83 13.78 14.26
CA GLU A 100 -15.83 13.33 15.25
C GLU A 100 -16.29 11.86 15.07
N LYS A 101 -16.08 11.29 13.88
CA LYS A 101 -16.47 9.92 13.50
C LYS A 101 -15.26 8.99 13.41
N GLY A 102 -14.09 9.43 13.87
CA GLY A 102 -12.85 8.67 13.85
C GLY A 102 -12.24 8.51 12.45
N TRP A 103 -12.59 9.36 11.49
CA TRP A 103 -11.99 9.36 10.15
C TRP A 103 -10.85 10.36 10.05
N ARG A 104 -9.74 9.91 9.47
CA ARG A 104 -8.54 10.70 9.18
C ARG A 104 -8.43 10.84 7.67
N THR A 105 -8.12 12.03 7.18
CA THR A 105 -7.91 12.28 5.74
C THR A 105 -6.41 12.32 5.48
N TYR A 106 -5.93 11.43 4.61
CA TYR A 106 -4.60 11.57 4.01
C TYR A 106 -4.71 12.45 2.77
N ARG A 107 -3.80 13.42 2.63
CA ARG A 107 -3.46 14.06 1.35
C ARG A 107 -1.97 13.83 1.10
N ARG A 108 -1.61 13.34 -0.09
CA ARG A 108 -0.22 13.20 -0.52
C ARG A 108 0.48 14.57 -0.46
N PRO A 109 1.60 14.70 0.27
CA PRO A 109 2.39 15.93 0.23
C PRO A 109 2.94 16.18 -1.17
N ASP A 110 2.91 17.43 -1.63
CA ASP A 110 3.34 17.81 -2.99
C ASP A 110 4.87 17.64 -3.15
N ASP A 111 5.61 17.71 -2.05
CA ASP A 111 7.06 17.51 -1.92
C ASP A 111 7.49 16.06 -1.61
N LYS A 112 6.55 15.12 -1.46
CA LYS A 112 6.87 13.68 -1.30
C LYS A 112 7.41 13.12 -2.62
N SER A 113 8.65 12.64 -2.63
CA SER A 113 9.19 11.87 -3.77
C SER A 113 8.28 10.67 -4.09
N GLY A 114 8.23 10.24 -5.35
CA GLY A 114 7.55 8.99 -5.70
C GLY A 114 8.13 7.80 -4.92
N GLY A 115 7.30 6.79 -4.68
CA GLY A 115 7.78 5.47 -4.25
C GLY A 115 8.75 4.84 -5.26
N HIS A 116 9.33 3.68 -4.92
CA HIS A 116 10.25 2.99 -5.82
C HIS A 116 9.58 2.78 -7.20
N GLY A 117 10.32 3.12 -8.27
CA GLY A 117 9.93 2.98 -9.69
C GLY A 117 8.79 3.89 -10.22
N VAL A 118 8.03 4.56 -9.34
CA VAL A 118 7.00 5.59 -9.72
C VAL A 118 7.59 6.73 -10.59
N GLY A 119 8.91 6.92 -10.52
CA GLY A 119 9.67 7.85 -11.35
C GLY A 119 9.63 9.31 -10.86
N TRP A 120 10.57 10.10 -11.37
CA TRP A 120 10.85 11.47 -10.91
C TRP A 120 9.91 12.55 -11.48
N SER A 121 9.07 12.21 -12.46
CA SER A 121 8.06 13.14 -13.01
C SER A 121 7.07 13.57 -11.92
N PRO A 122 6.55 14.82 -11.93
CA PRO A 122 5.54 15.27 -10.99
C PRO A 122 4.38 14.28 -10.84
N ILE A 123 3.86 14.18 -9.62
CA ILE A 123 2.69 13.35 -9.27
C ILE A 123 1.61 14.33 -8.85
N ILE A 124 0.46 14.30 -9.54
CA ILE A 124 -0.69 15.11 -9.14
C ILE A 124 -1.15 14.55 -7.78
N PRO A 125 -1.29 15.38 -6.73
CA PRO A 125 -1.61 14.88 -5.41
C PRO A 125 -2.93 14.11 -5.39
N TYR A 126 -3.04 13.18 -4.44
CA TYR A 126 -4.29 12.47 -4.19
C TYR A 126 -4.60 12.48 -2.70
N SER A 127 -5.84 12.16 -2.37
CA SER A 127 -6.35 12.10 -1.01
C SER A 127 -7.34 10.95 -0.85
N PHE A 128 -7.47 10.45 0.37
CA PHE A 128 -8.44 9.44 0.77
C PHE A 128 -8.68 9.52 2.28
N LYS A 129 -9.69 8.82 2.78
CA LYS A 129 -9.99 8.69 4.21
C LYS A 129 -9.67 7.29 4.72
N VAL A 130 -9.22 7.20 5.96
CA VAL A 130 -9.07 5.96 6.74
C VAL A 130 -9.65 6.13 8.13
N ARG A 131 -10.02 5.03 8.79
CA ARG A 131 -10.28 5.06 10.24
C ARG A 131 -8.99 5.37 11.00
N ASP A 132 -9.11 5.81 12.25
CA ASP A 132 -7.94 5.87 13.13
C ASP A 132 -7.32 4.47 13.38
N GLY A 133 -6.03 4.45 13.73
CA GLY A 133 -5.23 3.23 13.84
C GLY A 133 -4.87 2.58 12.50
N TRP A 134 -5.02 3.29 11.38
CA TRP A 134 -4.35 2.96 10.12
C TRP A 134 -3.02 3.73 10.03
N GLU A 135 -1.93 3.02 9.73
CA GLU A 135 -0.56 3.55 9.74
C GLU A 135 0.11 3.39 8.37
N GLU A 136 1.00 4.33 7.98
CA GLU A 136 1.80 4.22 6.76
C GLU A 136 2.84 3.11 6.90
N VAL A 137 2.93 2.23 5.90
CA VAL A 137 3.87 1.12 5.85
C VAL A 137 4.93 1.42 4.79
N PRO A 138 6.24 1.21 5.06
CA PRO A 138 7.28 1.37 4.05
C PRO A 138 7.02 0.54 2.78
N VAL A 139 7.23 1.14 1.62
CA VAL A 139 7.18 0.46 0.31
C VAL A 139 8.51 -0.28 0.08
N SER A 140 8.43 -1.50 -0.44
CA SER A 140 9.57 -2.36 -0.77
C SER A 140 9.62 -2.67 -2.27
N ILE A 141 10.80 -3.03 -2.78
CA ILE A 141 10.96 -3.49 -4.16
C ILE A 141 10.41 -4.91 -4.38
N ALA A 142 10.17 -5.66 -3.29
CA ALA A 142 9.68 -7.05 -3.31
C ALA A 142 8.13 -7.12 -3.24
N ASP A 143 7.45 -6.02 -3.57
CA ASP A 143 6.02 -5.86 -3.30
C ASP A 143 5.12 -6.26 -4.47
N LEU A 144 4.12 -7.09 -4.15
CA LEU A 144 2.94 -7.28 -5.01
C LEU A 144 2.22 -5.93 -5.20
N GLY A 145 1.84 -5.62 -6.44
CA GLY A 145 1.48 -4.27 -6.90
C GLY A 145 2.56 -3.58 -7.76
N GLY A 146 3.73 -4.22 -7.97
CA GLY A 146 4.73 -3.80 -8.95
C GLY A 146 5.66 -2.67 -8.49
N THR A 147 6.46 -2.17 -9.42
CA THR A 147 7.45 -1.09 -9.21
C THR A 147 6.84 0.31 -9.28
N GLU A 148 5.54 0.47 -9.01
CA GLU A 148 4.85 1.76 -9.12
C GLU A 148 3.97 2.07 -7.90
N ILE A 149 4.24 1.43 -6.77
CA ILE A 149 3.58 1.72 -5.49
C ILE A 149 4.15 3.01 -4.89
N ASP A 150 3.32 4.05 -4.79
CA ASP A 150 3.68 5.36 -4.20
C ASP A 150 3.46 5.40 -2.68
N LEU A 151 2.52 4.59 -2.18
CA LEU A 151 2.11 4.61 -0.78
C LEU A 151 1.49 3.28 -0.36
N ARG A 152 1.69 2.91 0.91
CA ARG A 152 0.98 1.82 1.59
C ARG A 152 0.49 2.24 2.96
N PHE A 153 -0.67 1.75 3.35
CA PHE A 153 -1.24 1.93 4.69
C PHE A 153 -1.80 0.59 5.18
N ALA A 154 -1.76 0.32 6.48
CA ALA A 154 -2.30 -0.93 7.04
C ALA A 154 -2.95 -0.74 8.41
N ASN A 155 -3.87 -1.67 8.73
CA ASN A 155 -4.46 -1.83 10.04
C ASN A 155 -4.69 -3.33 10.28
N SER A 156 -4.00 -3.92 11.26
CA SER A 156 -4.04 -5.38 11.52
C SER A 156 -5.44 -5.94 11.79
N LYS A 157 -6.40 -5.10 12.19
CA LYS A 157 -7.80 -5.47 12.46
C LYS A 157 -8.74 -5.23 11.27
N GLN A 158 -8.35 -4.42 10.28
CA GLN A 158 -9.21 -4.03 9.15
C GLN A 158 -8.71 -4.50 7.78
N GLY A 159 -7.41 -4.44 7.50
CA GLY A 159 -6.84 -4.82 6.19
C GLY A 159 -5.59 -4.03 5.84
N ARG A 160 -5.34 -3.86 4.54
CA ARG A 160 -4.27 -3.03 3.98
C ARG A 160 -4.78 -2.27 2.76
N LEU A 161 -4.15 -1.13 2.47
CA LEU A 161 -4.40 -0.38 1.24
C LEU A 161 -3.09 0.09 0.63
N PHE A 162 -3.09 0.32 -0.68
CA PHE A 162 -1.92 0.79 -1.41
C PHE A 162 -2.30 1.58 -2.66
N VAL A 163 -1.46 2.54 -3.03
CA VAL A 163 -1.67 3.41 -4.21
C VAL A 163 -0.60 3.11 -5.24
N VAL A 164 -1.01 2.65 -6.42
CA VAL A 164 -0.13 2.51 -7.58
C VAL A 164 -0.28 3.76 -8.46
N VAL A 165 0.82 4.31 -8.94
CA VAL A 165 0.88 5.55 -9.74
C VAL A 165 1.70 5.31 -11.01
N ALA A 166 1.10 4.56 -11.94
CA ALA A 166 1.75 4.08 -13.16
C ALA A 166 1.79 5.15 -14.28
N PRO A 167 2.86 5.21 -15.10
CA PRO A 167 2.90 6.07 -16.29
C PRO A 167 1.91 5.58 -17.36
N VAL A 168 1.06 6.46 -17.89
CA VAL A 168 0.07 6.10 -18.93
C VAL A 168 0.75 5.62 -20.22
N ARG A 169 1.97 6.08 -20.50
CA ARG A 169 2.76 5.66 -21.67
C ARG A 169 3.18 4.19 -21.69
N ARG A 170 2.97 3.43 -20.60
CA ARG A 170 3.01 1.95 -20.61
C ARG A 170 1.84 1.33 -21.41
N PHE A 171 0.80 2.10 -21.73
CA PHE A 171 -0.51 1.60 -22.21
C PHE A 171 -1.09 2.42 -23.38
N ALA A 172 -0.92 3.74 -23.39
CA ALA A 172 -1.41 4.64 -24.44
C ALA A 172 -0.49 5.85 -24.61
N GLU A 173 -0.33 6.32 -25.85
CA GLU A 173 0.44 7.53 -26.17
C GLU A 173 -0.43 8.79 -25.94
N LEU A 174 -0.61 9.12 -24.66
CA LEU A 174 -1.43 10.24 -24.19
C LEU A 174 -0.65 11.09 -23.17
N ASP A 175 -0.51 12.39 -23.44
CA ASP A 175 0.15 13.33 -22.52
C ASP A 175 -0.79 13.88 -21.44
N ASP A 176 -2.08 14.07 -21.77
CA ASP A 176 -3.16 14.32 -20.82
C ASP A 176 -4.28 13.28 -20.97
N ALA A 177 -4.22 12.27 -20.12
CA ALA A 177 -5.09 11.11 -20.13
C ALA A 177 -6.22 11.23 -19.12
N THR A 178 -7.45 11.10 -19.61
CA THR A 178 -8.61 10.73 -18.80
C THR A 178 -8.83 9.22 -18.94
N ILE A 179 -9.42 8.56 -17.94
CA ILE A 179 -9.42 7.09 -17.89
C ILE A 179 -10.17 6.43 -19.05
N GLU A 180 -11.17 7.09 -19.60
CA GLU A 180 -11.97 6.67 -20.76
C GLU A 180 -11.14 6.63 -22.06
N LYS A 181 -10.06 7.43 -22.15
CA LYS A 181 -9.09 7.37 -23.26
C LYS A 181 -8.15 6.17 -23.13
N ILE A 182 -7.97 5.63 -21.92
CA ILE A 182 -7.13 4.44 -21.66
C ILE A 182 -7.94 3.17 -21.95
N GLY A 183 -9.22 3.13 -21.56
CA GLY A 183 -10.11 2.02 -21.89
C GLY A 183 -11.48 2.15 -21.26
N THR A 184 -12.32 1.14 -21.50
CA THR A 184 -13.54 0.90 -20.72
C THR A 184 -13.18 0.23 -19.38
N PRO A 185 -14.10 0.16 -18.39
CA PRO A 185 -13.81 -0.48 -17.09
C PRO A 185 -13.23 -1.89 -17.22
N GLU A 186 -13.76 -2.69 -18.14
CA GLU A 186 -13.32 -4.07 -18.42
C GLU A 186 -11.85 -4.09 -18.85
N LYS A 187 -11.49 -3.27 -19.85
CA LYS A 187 -10.11 -3.17 -20.37
C LYS A 187 -9.12 -2.70 -19.30
N VAL A 188 -9.57 -1.87 -18.36
CA VAL A 188 -8.73 -1.41 -17.25
C VAL A 188 -8.54 -2.53 -16.22
N ILE A 189 -9.58 -3.23 -15.79
CA ILE A 189 -9.40 -4.32 -14.81
C ILE A 189 -8.64 -5.51 -15.39
N ASP A 190 -8.85 -5.85 -16.67
CA ASP A 190 -8.13 -6.93 -17.35
C ASP A 190 -6.63 -6.62 -17.51
N ALA A 191 -6.27 -5.36 -17.81
CA ALA A 191 -4.88 -4.95 -17.98
C ALA A 191 -4.12 -4.77 -16.65
N PHE A 192 -4.76 -4.21 -15.62
CA PHE A 192 -4.10 -3.80 -14.37
C PHE A 192 -4.35 -4.73 -13.19
N GLY A 193 -5.50 -5.39 -13.16
CA GLY A 193 -5.88 -6.32 -12.10
C GLY A 193 -4.80 -7.35 -11.80
N PRO A 194 -4.24 -8.07 -12.81
CA PRO A 194 -3.20 -9.07 -12.58
C PRO A 194 -1.91 -8.54 -11.94
N GLU A 195 -1.53 -7.28 -12.17
CA GLU A 195 -0.38 -6.62 -11.53
C GLU A 195 -0.68 -6.24 -10.07
N VAL A 196 -1.92 -5.86 -9.78
CA VAL A 196 -2.41 -5.51 -8.44
C VAL A 196 -2.64 -6.74 -7.56
N ILE A 197 -3.25 -7.82 -8.09
CA ILE A 197 -3.64 -9.00 -7.31
C ILE A 197 -2.67 -10.19 -7.43
N GLY A 198 -1.80 -10.20 -8.45
CA GLY A 198 -0.82 -11.27 -8.68
C GLY A 198 -1.34 -12.49 -9.46
N GLU A 199 -2.55 -12.42 -10.02
CA GLU A 199 -3.22 -13.51 -10.73
C GLU A 199 -4.33 -12.98 -11.66
N ASN A 200 -4.84 -13.79 -12.60
CA ASN A 200 -5.91 -13.38 -13.52
C ASN A 200 -7.18 -12.95 -12.75
N VAL A 201 -7.87 -11.91 -13.24
CA VAL A 201 -9.14 -11.35 -12.72
C VAL A 201 -10.40 -11.99 -13.29
N GLU A 202 -10.27 -12.76 -14.37
CA GLU A 202 -11.39 -13.43 -15.05
C GLU A 202 -12.26 -14.22 -14.07
N GLY A 203 -13.57 -13.94 -14.09
CA GLY A 203 -14.56 -14.59 -13.20
C GLY A 203 -14.57 -14.14 -11.74
N LYS A 204 -13.71 -13.18 -11.34
CA LYS A 204 -13.58 -12.71 -9.93
C LYS A 204 -14.21 -11.35 -9.64
N VAL A 205 -14.50 -10.56 -10.68
CA VAL A 205 -15.14 -9.24 -10.54
C VAL A 205 -16.62 -9.44 -10.19
N LEU A 206 -17.00 -9.13 -8.95
CA LEU A 206 -18.38 -9.18 -8.46
C LEU A 206 -19.20 -7.98 -8.94
N SER A 207 -18.60 -6.78 -8.91
CA SER A 207 -19.28 -5.56 -9.35
C SER A 207 -18.31 -4.56 -9.99
N MET A 208 -18.87 -3.76 -10.88
CA MET A 208 -18.20 -2.63 -11.52
C MET A 208 -19.14 -1.42 -11.46
N ALA A 209 -18.59 -0.26 -11.09
CA ALA A 209 -19.28 1.01 -11.09
C ALA A 209 -18.41 2.09 -11.74
N THR A 210 -19.06 3.12 -12.26
CA THR A 210 -18.40 4.33 -12.77
C THR A 210 -19.00 5.53 -12.04
N ALA A 211 -18.14 6.39 -11.51
CA ALA A 211 -18.54 7.59 -10.78
C ALA A 211 -17.70 8.79 -11.23
N GLU A 212 -18.31 9.97 -11.31
CA GLU A 212 -17.61 11.21 -11.62
C GLU A 212 -17.47 12.07 -10.36
N TYR A 213 -16.27 12.57 -10.10
CA TYR A 213 -16.01 13.51 -9.01
C TYR A 213 -15.08 14.64 -9.49
N SER A 214 -15.53 15.88 -9.34
CA SER A 214 -14.79 17.09 -9.74
C SER A 214 -14.34 17.11 -11.21
N GLY A 215 -15.19 16.67 -12.13
CA GLY A 215 -14.87 16.63 -13.57
C GLY A 215 -13.91 15.49 -13.97
N ARG A 216 -13.72 14.48 -13.10
CA ARG A 216 -12.88 13.32 -13.38
C ARG A 216 -13.63 12.03 -13.10
N THR A 217 -13.56 11.10 -14.05
CA THR A 217 -14.17 9.77 -13.96
C THR A 217 -13.30 8.80 -13.16
N TYR A 218 -13.96 7.96 -12.37
CA TYR A 218 -13.38 6.89 -11.57
C TYR A 218 -14.08 5.57 -11.92
N TYR A 219 -13.31 4.53 -12.20
CA TYR A 219 -13.82 3.16 -12.33
C TYR A 219 -13.60 2.44 -11.00
N GLN A 220 -14.64 1.80 -10.49
CA GLN A 220 -14.65 1.15 -9.18
C GLN A 220 -14.99 -0.32 -9.36
N PHE A 221 -14.13 -1.19 -8.86
CA PHE A 221 -14.22 -2.64 -9.00
C PHE A 221 -14.26 -3.29 -7.62
N GLU A 222 -15.09 -4.32 -7.48
CA GLU A 222 -15.18 -5.17 -6.29
C GLU A 222 -14.93 -6.62 -6.72
N LEU A 223 -13.88 -7.25 -6.19
CA LEU A 223 -13.47 -8.61 -6.54
C LEU A 223 -13.60 -9.55 -5.34
N GLU A 224 -13.93 -10.81 -5.60
CA GLU A 224 -13.95 -11.90 -4.62
C GLU A 224 -13.88 -13.29 -5.29
N PRO A 225 -12.93 -14.19 -4.92
CA PRO A 225 -11.65 -13.91 -4.28
C PRO A 225 -10.61 -13.40 -5.32
N PRO A 226 -9.61 -12.60 -4.93
CA PRO A 226 -9.33 -12.11 -3.57
C PRO A 226 -10.23 -10.94 -3.21
N HIS A 227 -10.50 -10.75 -1.92
CA HIS A 227 -11.32 -9.62 -1.45
C HIS A 227 -10.55 -8.29 -1.62
N ILE A 228 -10.93 -7.50 -2.63
CA ILE A 228 -10.30 -6.22 -2.92
C ILE A 228 -11.29 -5.25 -3.59
N PHE A 229 -11.27 -4.00 -3.13
CA PHE A 229 -11.79 -2.85 -3.89
C PHE A 229 -10.63 -2.21 -4.66
N ILE A 230 -10.84 -1.93 -5.94
CA ILE A 230 -9.92 -1.17 -6.79
C ILE A 230 -10.66 0.07 -7.28
N THR A 231 -10.12 1.26 -7.03
CA THR A 231 -10.64 2.53 -7.58
C THR A 231 -9.58 3.15 -8.49
N ALA A 232 -9.85 3.15 -9.79
CA ALA A 232 -8.94 3.59 -10.84
C ALA A 232 -9.35 4.96 -11.41
N THR A 233 -8.38 5.83 -11.68
CA THR A 233 -8.58 7.09 -12.42
C THR A 233 -7.29 7.56 -13.08
N ALA A 234 -7.36 8.48 -14.05
CA ALA A 234 -6.19 9.06 -14.72
C ALA A 234 -6.18 10.59 -14.60
N ALA A 235 -4.98 11.19 -14.58
CA ALA A 235 -4.78 12.63 -14.64
C ALA A 235 -3.38 12.96 -15.18
N GLY A 236 -3.30 13.85 -16.18
CA GLY A 236 -2.04 14.11 -16.89
C GLY A 236 -1.49 12.82 -17.51
N ASN A 237 -0.21 12.56 -17.31
CA ASN A 237 0.47 11.37 -17.84
C ASN A 237 0.49 10.16 -16.88
N ARG A 238 -0.35 10.14 -15.82
CA ARG A 238 -0.36 9.10 -14.78
C ARG A 238 -1.75 8.46 -14.58
N LEU A 239 -1.76 7.13 -14.43
CA LEU A 239 -2.89 6.36 -13.94
C LEU A 239 -2.69 6.08 -12.45
N TYR A 240 -3.76 6.23 -11.68
CA TYR A 240 -3.80 6.03 -10.24
C TYR A 240 -4.73 4.85 -9.95
N LEU A 241 -4.22 3.83 -9.25
CA LEU A 241 -5.00 2.70 -8.75
C LEU A 241 -4.97 2.72 -7.23
N PHE A 242 -6.13 2.97 -6.61
CA PHE A 242 -6.31 2.92 -5.17
C PHE A 242 -6.90 1.58 -4.76
N ASN A 243 -6.11 0.79 -4.06
CA ASN A 243 -6.38 -0.63 -3.80
C ASN A 243 -6.61 -0.85 -2.31
N VAL A 244 -7.77 -1.41 -1.92
CA VAL A 244 -8.15 -1.67 -0.52
C VAL A 244 -8.50 -3.16 -0.38
N THR A 245 -7.71 -3.92 0.36
CA THR A 245 -7.82 -5.40 0.43
C THR A 245 -7.68 -5.93 1.85
N ALA A 246 -8.36 -7.04 2.13
CA ALA A 246 -8.42 -7.67 3.45
C ALA A 246 -8.53 -9.20 3.33
N ASN A 247 -8.20 -9.94 4.39
CA ASN A 247 -8.57 -11.37 4.43
C ASN A 247 -10.09 -11.53 4.68
N GLY A 248 -10.69 -12.68 4.37
CA GLY A 248 -12.16 -12.84 4.42
C GLY A 248 -12.82 -12.56 5.78
N LEU A 249 -12.10 -12.78 6.90
CA LEU A 249 -12.60 -12.43 8.24
C LEU A 249 -12.58 -10.90 8.47
N GLN A 250 -11.51 -10.24 8.04
CA GLN A 250 -11.41 -8.78 8.05
C GLN A 250 -12.43 -8.14 7.10
N TRP A 251 -12.58 -8.67 5.88
CA TRP A 251 -13.55 -8.20 4.87
C TRP A 251 -14.97 -8.28 5.42
N LYS A 252 -15.42 -9.48 5.84
CA LYS A 252 -16.77 -9.69 6.38
C LYS A 252 -17.09 -8.81 7.59
N ARG A 253 -16.10 -8.48 8.44
CA ARG A 253 -16.32 -7.60 9.60
C ARG A 253 -16.32 -6.12 9.26
N ASN A 254 -15.45 -5.68 8.35
CA ASN A 254 -15.16 -4.26 8.12
C ASN A 254 -15.62 -3.77 6.72
N TYR A 255 -16.42 -4.55 5.99
CA TYR A 255 -16.84 -4.28 4.59
C TYR A 255 -17.24 -2.83 4.34
N ASN A 256 -18.16 -2.28 5.13
CA ASN A 256 -18.65 -0.90 4.98
C ASN A 256 -17.53 0.15 5.16
N ASP A 257 -16.62 -0.07 6.11
CA ASP A 257 -15.47 0.81 6.33
C ASP A 257 -14.48 0.71 5.16
N LEU A 258 -14.17 -0.51 4.70
CA LEU A 258 -13.25 -0.74 3.57
C LEU A 258 -13.81 -0.17 2.26
N LYS A 259 -15.12 -0.26 2.05
CA LYS A 259 -15.83 0.33 0.91
C LYS A 259 -15.82 1.85 1.00
N GLN A 260 -16.10 2.43 2.17
CA GLN A 260 -16.00 3.87 2.38
C GLN A 260 -14.57 4.42 2.25
N ILE A 261 -13.54 3.63 2.60
CA ILE A 261 -12.14 3.95 2.30
C ILE A 261 -11.94 4.01 0.77
N ALA A 262 -12.34 2.98 0.03
CA ALA A 262 -12.21 2.93 -1.44
C ALA A 262 -12.95 4.09 -2.14
N GLU A 263 -14.22 4.29 -1.81
CA GLU A 263 -15.08 5.35 -2.36
C GLU A 263 -14.63 6.78 -2.01
N SER A 264 -13.69 6.96 -1.07
CA SER A 264 -13.16 8.26 -0.67
C SER A 264 -11.98 8.77 -1.50
N PHE A 265 -11.37 7.94 -2.36
CA PHE A 265 -10.14 8.30 -3.09
C PHE A 265 -10.37 9.37 -4.16
N ARG A 266 -9.63 10.48 -4.11
CA ARG A 266 -9.70 11.59 -5.07
C ARG A 266 -8.30 12.08 -5.46
N VAL A 267 -8.05 12.24 -6.75
CA VAL A 267 -6.91 13.02 -7.28
C VAL A 267 -7.31 14.51 -7.26
N VAL A 268 -6.43 15.40 -6.79
CA VAL A 268 -6.74 16.80 -6.42
C VAL A 268 -5.77 17.82 -7.00
#